data_AF-A0A6N9UAX1-F1
#
_entry.id   AF-A0A6N9UAX1-F1
#
_cell.length_a   1.000
_cell.length_b   1.000
_cell.length_c   1.000
_cell.angle_alpha   90.00
_cell.angle_beta   90.00
_cell.angle_gamma   90.00
#
_symmetry.space_group_name_H-M   'P 1'
#
loop_
_entity.id
_entity.type
_entity.pdbx_description
1 polymer ?
#
loop_
_entity_poly.entity_id
_entity_poly.type
_entity_poly.pdbx_seq_one_letter_code
_entity_poly.pdbx_strand_id
1 'polypeptide(L)' 'MTEQPEPRPDAEQLAAAVEQLHAIRAYVAALAPAVVAMAAQLQRLTRQAEYALAPPPDRPAWQSPHGPAHTRRKEQRP' A
#
# COMPACT_ATOMS: atom_id res chain seq x y z
N MET A 1 -34.29 38.12 20.66
CA MET A 1 -33.56 36.87 20.91
C MET A 1 -34.58 35.75 20.95
N THR A 2 -34.65 34.95 19.91
CA THR A 2 -35.48 33.73 19.87
C THR A 2 -34.61 32.57 20.28
N GLU A 3 -34.79 32.08 21.51
CA GLU A 3 -34.21 30.80 21.91
C GLU A 3 -34.87 29.70 21.09
N GLN A 4 -34.09 29.09 20.21
CA GLN A 4 -34.53 27.91 19.48
C GLN A 4 -34.42 26.73 20.46
N PRO A 5 -35.52 26.04 20.81
CA PRO A 5 -35.42 24.87 21.66
C PRO A 5 -34.59 23.80 20.94
N GLU A 6 -33.46 23.42 21.52
CA GLU A 6 -32.69 22.28 21.02
C GLU A 6 -33.55 21.02 21.14
N PRO A 7 -33.80 20.29 20.04
CA PRO A 7 -34.52 19.03 20.12
C PRO A 7 -33.66 18.03 20.90
N ARG A 8 -34.08 17.71 22.13
CA ARG A 8 -33.49 16.62 22.89
C ARG A 8 -34.09 15.31 22.37
N PRO A 9 -33.27 14.36 21.88
CA PRO A 9 -33.79 13.07 21.46
C PRO A 9 -34.38 12.34 22.66
N ASP A 10 -35.53 11.72 22.45
CA ASP A 10 -36.12 10.81 23.43
C ASP A 10 -35.38 9.45 23.45
N ALA A 11 -35.73 8.60 24.41
CA ALA A 11 -35.07 7.30 24.58
C ALA A 11 -35.27 6.37 23.37
N GLU A 12 -36.38 6.51 22.65
CA GLU A 12 -36.68 5.70 21.47
C GLU A 12 -35.80 6.10 20.28
N GLN A 13 -35.61 7.40 20.07
CA GLN A 13 -34.68 7.94 19.08
C GLN A 13 -33.24 7.51 19.36
N LEU A 14 -32.83 7.49 20.63
CA LEU A 14 -31.50 7.00 21.02
C LEU A 14 -31.37 5.49 20.76
N ALA A 15 -32.38 4.69 21.08
CA ALA A 15 -32.37 3.24 20.81
C ALA A 15 -32.27 2.96 19.31
N ALA A 16 -33.05 3.68 18.48
CA ALA A 16 -32.99 3.56 17.03
C ALA A 16 -31.62 3.97 16.47
N ALA A 17 -31.00 5.03 16.99
CA ALA A 17 -29.67 5.45 16.59
C ALA A 17 -28.59 4.41 16.94
N VAL A 18 -28.71 3.75 18.09
CA VAL A 18 -27.81 2.66 18.49
C VAL A 18 -27.95 1.45 17.58
N GLU A 19 -29.16 1.05 17.23
CA GLU A 19 -29.41 -0.02 16.25
C GLU A 19 -28.82 0.30 14.88
N GLN A 20 -29.01 1.54 14.40
CA GLN A 20 -28.40 2.00 13.15
C GLN A 20 -26.87 1.95 13.21
N LEU A 21 -26.27 2.35 14.34
CA LEU A 21 -24.83 2.28 14.56
C LEU A 21 -24.33 0.83 14.54
N HIS A 22 -25.08 -0.10 15.14
CA HIS A 22 -24.76 -1.53 15.10
C HIS A 22 -24.82 -2.09 13.67
N ALA A 23 -25.83 -1.72 12.88
CA ALA A 23 -25.95 -2.11 11.48
C ALA A 23 -24.77 -1.57 10.64
N ILE A 24 -24.41 -0.30 10.82
CA ILE A 24 -23.25 0.31 10.14
C ILE A 24 -21.96 -0.42 10.54
N ARG A 25 -21.77 -0.70 11.83
CA ARG A 25 -20.60 -1.43 12.32
C ARG A 25 -20.51 -2.82 11.72
N ALA A 26 -21.63 -3.54 11.61
CA ALA A 26 -21.66 -4.87 10.99
C ALA A 26 -21.30 -4.80 9.50
N TYR A 27 -21.83 -3.81 8.78
CA TYR A 27 -21.51 -3.59 7.37
C TYR A 27 -20.02 -3.26 7.15
N VAL A 28 -19.46 -2.36 7.97
CA VAL A 28 -18.03 -2.02 7.93
C VAL A 28 -17.17 -3.24 8.26
N ALA A 29 -17.54 -4.03 9.27
CA ALA A 29 -16.82 -5.25 9.62
C ALA A 29 -16.83 -6.28 8.48
N ALA A 30 -17.91 -6.37 7.71
CA ALA A 30 -18.00 -7.23 6.53
C ALA A 30 -17.12 -6.73 5.37
N LEU A 31 -17.00 -5.40 5.18
CA LEU A 31 -16.17 -4.82 4.12
C LEU A 31 -14.68 -4.74 4.46
N ALA A 32 -14.34 -4.57 5.73
CA ALA A 32 -12.97 -4.40 6.20
C ALA A 32 -11.98 -5.44 5.63
N PRO A 33 -12.24 -6.76 5.62
CA PRO A 33 -11.29 -7.73 5.08
C PRO A 33 -11.05 -7.55 3.57
N ALA A 34 -12.07 -7.18 2.80
CA ALA A 34 -11.93 -6.94 1.37
C ALA A 34 -11.04 -5.71 1.09
N VAL A 35 -11.23 -4.64 1.86
CA VAL A 35 -10.41 -3.42 1.77
C VAL A 35 -8.95 -3.71 2.13
N VAL A 36 -8.72 -4.45 3.22
CA VAL A 36 -7.36 -4.87 3.63
C VAL A 36 -6.69 -5.72 2.57
N ALA A 37 -7.41 -6.67 1.97
CA ALA A 37 -6.89 -7.51 0.89
C ALA A 37 -6.50 -6.67 -0.34
N MET A 38 -7.33 -5.71 -0.71
CA MET A 38 -7.06 -4.82 -1.84
C MET A 38 -5.86 -3.91 -1.58
N ALA A 39 -5.73 -3.36 -0.37
CA ALA A 39 -4.57 -2.58 0.03
C ALA A 39 -3.28 -3.41 -0.02
N ALA A 40 -3.31 -4.65 0.46
CA ALA A 40 -2.17 -5.57 0.38
C ALA A 40 -1.79 -5.92 -1.07
N GLN A 41 -2.77 -6.01 -1.97
CA GLN A 41 -2.50 -6.22 -3.40
C GLN A 41 -1.85 -5.00 -4.04
N LEU A 42 -2.34 -3.79 -3.75
CA LEU A 42 -1.73 -2.55 -4.22
C LEU A 42 -0.28 -2.42 -3.74
N GLN A 43 -0.01 -2.69 -2.45
CA GLN A 43 1.36 -2.67 -1.92
C GLN A 43 2.29 -3.67 -2.62
N ARG A 44 1.78 -4.84 -3.02
CA ARG A 44 2.58 -5.80 -3.80
C ARG A 44 2.91 -5.27 -5.19
N LEU A 45 1.95 -4.66 -5.86
CA LEU A 45 2.16 -4.07 -7.18
C LEU A 45 3.13 -2.89 -7.13
N THR A 46 3.04 -2.02 -6.12
CA THR A 46 3.98 -0.90 -5.98
C THR A 46 5.40 -1.41 -5.73
N ARG A 47 5.59 -2.40 -4.85
CA ARG A 47 6.91 -3.03 -4.66
C ARG A 47 7.46 -3.64 -5.94
N GLN A 48 6.63 -4.33 -6.72
CA GLN A 48 7.05 -4.88 -8.01
C GLN A 48 7.48 -3.78 -9.00
N ALA A 49 6.76 -2.66 -9.05
CA ALA A 49 7.13 -1.52 -9.87
C ALA A 49 8.46 -0.89 -9.43
N GLU A 50 8.70 -0.78 -8.12
CA GLU A 50 9.99 -0.32 -7.57
C GLU A 50 11.14 -1.22 -8.00
N TYR A 51 10.99 -2.54 -7.93
CA TYR A 51 12.01 -3.48 -8.40
C TYR A 51 12.20 -3.47 -9.92
N ALA A 52 11.14 -3.22 -10.69
CA ALA A 52 11.23 -3.12 -12.14
C ALA A 52 11.99 -1.86 -12.60
N LEU A 53 11.95 -0.79 -11.80
CA LEU A 53 12.66 0.46 -12.04
C LEU A 53 14.07 0.49 -11.41
N ALA A 54 14.36 -0.42 -10.48
CA ALA A 54 15.66 -0.50 -9.86
C ALA A 54 16.72 -0.89 -10.90
N PRO A 55 17.90 -0.23 -10.89
CA PRO A 55 19.00 -0.65 -11.76
C PRO A 55 19.36 -2.10 -11.43
N PRO A 56 19.69 -2.91 -12.45
CA PRO A 56 20.11 -4.28 -12.22
C PRO A 56 21.30 -4.29 -11.25
N PRO A 57 21.37 -5.27 -10.33
CA PRO A 57 22.49 -5.35 -9.40
C PRO A 57 23.79 -5.44 -10.18
N ASP A 58 24.83 -4.72 -9.74
CA ASP A 58 26.16 -4.80 -10.31
C ASP A 58 26.64 -6.25 -10.21
N ARG A 59 26.57 -6.98 -11.33
CA ARG A 59 27.06 -8.35 -11.40
C ARG A 59 28.56 -8.28 -11.64
N PRO A 60 29.37 -9.00 -10.84
CA PRO A 60 30.81 -9.00 -11.08
C PRO A 60 31.08 -9.59 -12.46
N ALA A 61 32.04 -8.99 -13.19
CA ALA A 61 32.24 -9.22 -14.63
C ALA A 61 32.52 -10.69 -15.02
N TRP A 62 32.94 -11.53 -14.06
CA TRP A 62 33.12 -12.98 -14.26
C TRP A 62 31.82 -13.77 -14.37
N GLN A 63 30.67 -13.20 -13.95
CA GLN A 63 29.33 -13.78 -14.12
C GLN A 63 28.62 -13.32 -15.40
N SER A 64 29.23 -12.41 -16.19
CA SER A 64 28.65 -11.98 -17.46
C SER A 64 28.85 -13.07 -18.53
N PRO A 65 27.83 -13.43 -19.33
CA PRO A 65 27.97 -14.33 -20.48
C PRO A 65 29.01 -13.85 -21.51
N HIS A 66 29.32 -12.56 -21.49
CA HIS A 66 30.30 -11.92 -22.38
C HIS A 66 31.71 -11.83 -21.78
N GLY A 67 31.94 -12.40 -20.60
CA GLY A 67 33.24 -12.43 -19.91
C GLY A 67 33.70 -11.05 -19.43
N PRO A 68 34.76 -10.99 -18.60
CA PRO A 68 35.36 -9.72 -18.21
C PRO A 68 35.91 -9.01 -19.45
N ALA A 69 35.57 -7.73 -19.61
CA ALA A 69 36.20 -6.89 -20.62
C ALA A 69 37.69 -6.82 -20.31
N HIS A 70 38.49 -7.63 -21.02
CA HIS A 70 39.94 -7.58 -20.93
C HIS A 70 40.38 -6.20 -21.43
N THR A 71 40.54 -5.25 -20.50
CA THR A 71 41.28 -4.03 -20.76
C THR A 71 42.69 -4.46 -21.12
N ARG A 72 42.96 -4.48 -22.42
CA ARG A 72 44.24 -4.81 -23.01
C ARG A 72 45.24 -3.76 -22.53
N ARG A 73 45.85 -4.05 -21.38
CA ARG A 73 46.94 -3.29 -20.77
C ARG A 73 48.08 -3.31 -21.79
N LYS A 74 48.15 -2.27 -22.62
CA LYS A 74 49.31 -1.95 -23.44
C LYS A 74 50.43 -1.53 -22.49
N GLU A 75 50.98 -2.50 -21.77
CA GLU A 75 52.35 -2.41 -21.27
C GLU A 75 53.24 -2.50 -22.50
N GLN A 76 53.76 -1.36 -22.96
CA GLN A 76 55.09 -0.92 -22.52
C GLN A 76 56.09 -2.07 -22.62
N ARG A 77 56.68 -2.22 -23.80
CA ARG A 77 57.99 -2.84 -23.94
C ARG A 77 58.85 -1.90 -24.78
N PRO A 78 60.00 -1.43 -24.25
CA PRO A 78 60.96 -0.61 -24.99
C PRO A 78 61.64 -1.40 -26.12
#